data_AF-A0A2E0ZA02-F1
#
_entry.id   AF-A0A2E0ZA02-F1
#
_cell.length_a   1.000
_cell.length_b   1.000
_cell.length_c   1.000
_cell.angle_alpha   90.00
_cell.angle_beta   90.00
_cell.angle_gamma   90.00
#
_symmetry.space_group_name_H-M   'P 1'
#
loop_
_entity.id
_entity.type
_entity.pdbx_description
1 polymer ?
#
loop_
_entity_poly.entity_id
_entity_poly.type
_entity_poly.pdbx_seq_one_letter_code
_entity_poly.pdbx_strand_id
1 'polypeptide(L)'
;MIIALANAINIIFRAYTILIFARVILSWIRVDPYHPTWGPILRFIYQATEPIMQPVRNIIPSMGGLDFTPIIVLIGLDLLRGVIINILVGLA
;
A
#
# COMPACT_ATOMS: atom_id res chain seq x y z
N MET A 1 -26.24 -7.53 2.69
CA MET A 1 -25.48 -6.56 3.51
C MET A 1 -24.00 -6.95 3.64
N ILE A 2 -23.70 -8.19 4.06
CA ILE A 2 -22.32 -8.68 4.25
C ILE A 2 -21.47 -8.63 2.96
N ILE A 3 -22.05 -9.02 1.82
CA ILE A 3 -21.36 -8.93 0.51
C ILE A 3 -20.99 -7.48 0.15
N ALA A 4 -21.85 -6.51 0.46
CA ALA A 4 -21.56 -5.10 0.20
C ALA A 4 -20.40 -4.60 1.08
N LEU A 5 -20.35 -5.03 2.35
CA LEU A 5 -19.22 -4.75 3.25
C LEU A 5 -17.91 -5.38 2.74
N ALA A 6 -17.95 -6.64 2.31
CA ALA A 6 -16.80 -7.32 1.72
C ALA A 6 -16.27 -6.57 0.48
N ASN A 7 -17.17 -6.10 -0.39
CA ASN A 7 -16.79 -5.29 -1.55
C ASN A 7 -16.17 -3.94 -1.17
N ALA A 8 -16.72 -3.25 -0.17
CA ALA A 8 -16.15 -1.98 0.30
C ALA A 8 -14.72 -2.17 0.83
N ILE A 9 -14.50 -3.22 1.64
CA ILE A 9 -13.18 -3.58 2.15
C ILE A 9 -12.22 -3.93 1.00
N ASN A 10 -12.69 -4.71 0.03
CA ASN A 10 -11.92 -5.08 -1.15
C ASN A 10 -11.44 -3.85 -1.95
N ILE A 11 -12.27 -2.81 -2.07
CA ILE A 11 -11.90 -1.55 -2.74
C ILE A 11 -10.78 -0.85 -1.97
N ILE A 12 -10.84 -0.81 -0.64
CA ILE A 12 -9.81 -0.18 0.20
C ILE A 12 -8.46 -0.90 0.01
N PHE A 13 -8.45 -2.24 0.08
CA PHE A 13 -7.22 -3.01 -0.16
C PHE A 13 -6.65 -2.76 -1.55
N ARG A 14 -7.49 -2.77 -2.59
CA ARG A 14 -7.04 -2.46 -3.97
C ARG A 14 -6.48 -1.06 -4.11
N ALA A 15 -7.08 -0.07 -3.46
CA ALA A 15 -6.59 1.31 -3.46
C ALA A 15 -5.18 1.38 -2.84
N TYR A 16 -4.96 0.74 -1.69
CA TYR A 16 -3.63 0.67 -1.06
C TYR A 16 -2.60 -0.04 -1.93
N THR A 17 -2.96 -1.17 -2.55
CA THR A 17 -2.10 -1.87 -3.50
C THR A 17 -1.65 -0.93 -4.63
N ILE A 18 -2.59 -0.20 -5.24
CA ILE A 18 -2.28 0.75 -6.31
C ILE A 18 -1.37 1.88 -5.82
N LEU A 19 -1.64 2.45 -4.65
CA LEU A 19 -0.80 3.51 -4.08
C LEU A 19 0.64 3.04 -3.82
N ILE A 20 0.82 1.81 -3.33
CA ILE A 20 2.16 1.25 -3.09
C ILE A 20 2.87 0.97 -4.41
N PHE A 21 2.18 0.43 -5.41
CA PHE A 21 2.76 0.30 -6.76
C PHE A 21 3.17 1.66 -7.34
N ALA A 22 2.32 2.68 -7.21
CA ALA A 22 2.63 4.03 -7.64
C ALA A 22 3.86 4.57 -6.91
N ARG A 23 3.98 4.34 -5.60
CA ARG A 23 5.17 4.72 -4.81
C ARG A 23 6.44 4.06 -5.33
N VAL A 24 6.40 2.76 -5.65
CA VAL A 24 7.55 2.05 -6.22
C VAL A 24 7.97 2.66 -7.55
N ILE A 25 7.01 2.90 -8.46
CA ILE A 25 7.28 3.52 -9.76
C ILE A 25 7.87 4.93 -9.57
N LEU A 26 7.30 5.74 -8.69
CA LEU A 26 7.79 7.09 -8.39
C LEU A 26 9.20 7.11 -7.81
N SER A 27 9.60 6.04 -7.10
CA SER A 27 10.95 5.90 -6.55
C SER A 27 12.02 5.75 -7.65
N TRP A 28 11.67 5.15 -8.79
CA TRP A 28 12.59 4.99 -9.94
C TRP A 28 12.73 6.26 -10.76
N ILE A 29 11.64 7.02 -10.90
CA ILE A 29 11.61 8.24 -11.72
C ILE A 29 12.30 9.42 -11.00
N ARG A 30 12.47 9.35 -9.67
CA ARG A 30 13.13 10.38 -8.84
C ARG A 30 12.53 11.79 -9.07
N VAL A 31 11.20 11.89 -9.02
CA VAL A 31 10.50 13.18 -9.19
C VAL A 31 10.69 14.05 -7.93
N ASP A 32 10.95 15.35 -8.13
CA ASP A 32 11.08 16.32 -7.05
C ASP A 32 9.73 16.51 -6.31
N PRO A 33 9.66 16.24 -4.98
CA PRO A 33 8.46 16.45 -4.18
C PRO A 33 8.00 17.91 -4.09
N TYR A 34 8.85 18.89 -4.42
CA TYR A 34 8.53 20.32 -4.37
C TYR A 34 8.04 20.87 -5.71
N HIS A 35 7.95 20.04 -6.75
CA HIS A 35 7.43 20.47 -8.04
C HIS A 35 5.98 21.01 -7.92
N PRO A 36 5.65 22.18 -8.50
CA PRO A 36 4.33 22.82 -8.32
C PRO A 36 3.15 21.93 -8.76
N THR A 37 3.30 21.24 -9.89
CA THR A 37 2.27 20.36 -10.47
C THR A 37 2.22 18.96 -9.84
N TRP A 38 3.35 18.25 -9.79
CA TRP A 38 3.40 16.83 -9.40
C TRP A 38 3.64 16.61 -7.91
N GLY A 39 4.31 17.54 -7.24
CA GLY A 39 4.70 17.44 -5.83
C GLY A 39 3.55 17.09 -4.86
N PRO A 40 2.35 17.69 -4.98
CA PRO A 40 1.21 17.33 -4.12
C PRO A 40 0.81 15.86 -4.23
N ILE A 41 0.80 15.30 -5.44
CA ILE A 41 0.42 13.89 -5.69
C ILE A 41 1.45 12.94 -5.11
N LEU A 42 2.75 13.25 -5.29
CA LEU A 42 3.82 12.51 -4.65
C LEU A 42 3.65 12.51 -3.14
N ARG A 43 3.55 13.68 -2.50
CA ARG A 43 3.41 13.77 -1.04
C ARG A 43 2.19 13.01 -0.54
N PHE A 44 1.06 13.09 -1.25
CA PHE A 44 -0.12 12.30 -0.92
C PHE A 44 0.15 10.79 -0.94
N ILE A 45 0.75 10.27 -2.01
CA ILE A 45 1.05 8.82 -2.13
C ILE A 45 1.99 8.37 -1.00
N TYR A 46 3.06 9.13 -0.74
CA TYR A 46 3.99 8.80 0.34
C TYR A 46 3.30 8.86 1.71
N GLN A 47 2.56 9.92 2.01
CA GLN A 47 1.86 10.07 3.30
C GLN A 47 0.75 9.03 3.50
N ALA A 48 -0.02 8.71 2.47
CA ALA A 48 -1.10 7.72 2.56
C ALA A 48 -0.56 6.30 2.79
N THR A 49 0.61 5.98 2.24
CA THR A 49 1.21 4.65 2.39
C THR A 49 2.15 4.54 3.59
N GLU A 50 2.67 5.64 4.14
CA GLU A 50 3.65 5.62 5.23
C GLU A 50 3.20 4.88 6.50
N PRO A 51 1.94 4.98 6.97
CA PRO A 51 1.49 4.26 8.17
C PRO A 51 1.65 2.74 8.09
N ILE A 52 1.60 2.17 6.89
CA ILE A 52 1.78 0.72 6.66
C ILE A 52 3.24 0.41 6.33
N MET A 53 3.89 1.29 5.56
CA MET A 53 5.27 1.11 5.11
C MET A 53 6.30 1.28 6.25
N GLN A 54 6.15 2.30 7.09
CA GLN A 54 7.13 2.65 8.12
C GLN A 54 7.32 1.54 9.17
N PRO A 55 6.26 0.91 9.74
CA PRO A 55 6.45 -0.17 10.71
C PRO A 55 7.19 -1.35 10.10
N VAL A 56 6.86 -1.72 8.86
CA VAL A 56 7.51 -2.84 8.16
C VAL A 56 8.97 -2.50 7.81
N ARG A 57 9.25 -1.26 7.40
CA ARG A 57 10.61 -0.77 7.13
C ARG A 57 11.49 -0.82 8.38
N ASN A 58 10.94 -0.52 9.56
CA ASN A 58 11.69 -0.57 10.82
C ASN A 58 12.08 -2.01 11.24
N ILE A 59 11.38 -3.02 10.72
CA ILE A 59 11.65 -4.43 11.01
C ILE A 59 12.68 -5.00 10.02
N ILE A 60 12.66 -4.53 8.77
CA ILE A 60 13.55 -5.03 7.73
C ILE A 60 14.89 -4.29 7.79
N PRO A 61 16.02 -5.00 7.97
CA PRO A 61 17.34 -4.36 7.90
C PRO A 61 17.57 -3.76 6.51
N SER A 62 18.21 -2.59 6.45
CA SER A 62 18.51 -1.90 5.19
C SER A 62 19.48 -2.70 4.32
N MET A 63 18.96 -3.34 3.27
CA MET A 63 19.76 -4.15 2.34
C MET A 63 20.27 -3.32 1.16
N GLY A 64 21.45 -2.70 1.32
CA GLY A 64 22.21 -2.14 0.19
C GLY A 64 21.53 -0.98 -0.55
N GLY A 65 20.69 -0.19 0.15
CA GLY A 65 20.01 0.97 -0.43
C GLY A 65 18.75 0.65 -1.27
N LEU A 66 18.38 -0.62 -1.40
CA LEU A 66 17.11 -1.03 -2.00
C LEU A 66 16.03 -1.18 -0.93
N ASP A 67 14.87 -0.55 -1.15
CA ASP A 67 13.71 -0.65 -0.26
C ASP A 67 12.85 -1.86 -0.69
N PHE A 68 13.01 -2.99 0.00
CA PHE A 68 12.19 -4.20 -0.20
C PHE A 68 10.87 -4.17 0.60
N THR A 69 10.67 -3.16 1.45
CA THR A 69 9.44 -2.96 2.21
C THR A 69 8.17 -3.03 1.35
N PRO A 70 8.10 -2.43 0.15
CA PRO A 70 6.88 -2.46 -0.67
C PRO A 70 6.44 -3.89 -1.01
N ILE A 71 7.38 -4.79 -1.29
CA ILE A 71 7.08 -6.18 -1.64
C ILE A 71 6.46 -6.89 -0.44
N ILE A 72 7.07 -6.75 0.73
CA ILE A 72 6.57 -7.37 1.97
C ILE A 72 5.20 -6.82 2.34
N VAL A 73 4.99 -5.51 2.21
CA VAL A 73 3.69 -4.89 2.47
C VAL A 73 2.64 -5.37 1.47
N LEU A 74 2.96 -5.48 0.18
CA LEU A 74 2.02 -5.97 -0.83
C LEU A 74 1.57 -7.42 -0.57
N ILE A 75 2.52 -8.29 -0.21
CA ILE A 75 2.20 -9.69 0.16
C ILE A 75 1.33 -9.70 1.41
N GLY A 76 1.70 -8.94 2.45
CA GLY A 76 0.92 -8.84 3.68
C GLY A 76 -0.50 -8.32 3.45
N LEU A 77 -0.66 -7.29 2.61
CA LEU A 77 -1.97 -6.74 2.25
C LEU A 77 -2.84 -7.77 1.52
N ASP A 78 -2.30 -8.53 0.57
CA ASP A 78 -3.10 -9.52 -0.18
C ASP A 78 -3.51 -10.70 0.72
N LEU A 79 -2.61 -11.17 1.59
CA LEU A 79 -2.95 -12.19 2.59
C LEU A 79 -4.03 -11.71 3.56
N LEU A 80 -3.88 -10.52 4.13
CA LEU A 80 -4.87 -9.93 5.05
C LEU A 80 -6.22 -9.75 4.37
N ARG A 81 -6.22 -9.24 3.13
CA ARG A 81 -7.42 -9.12 2.29
C ARG A 81 -8.10 -10.47 2.11
N GLY A 82 -7.36 -11.49 1.69
CA GLY A 82 -7.90 -12.84 1.46
C GLY A 82 -8.55 -13.42 2.71
N VAL A 83 -7.86 -13.34 3.86
CA VAL A 83 -8.38 -13.80 5.15
C VAL A 83 -9.67 -13.08 5.52
N ILE A 84 -9.68 -11.74 5.46
CA ILE A 84 -10.87 -10.94 5.84
C ILE A 84 -12.05 -11.26 4.92
N ILE A 85 -11.84 -11.32 3.61
CA ILE A 85 -12.93 -11.59 2.65
C ILE A 85 -13.47 -13.00 2.83
N ASN A 86 -12.60 -14.01 3.01
CA ASN A 86 -13.04 -15.38 3.24
C ASN A 86 -13.88 -15.51 4.52
N ILE A 87 -13.47 -14.84 5.61
CA ILE A 87 -14.25 -14.81 6.86
C ILE A 87 -15.61 -14.14 6.62
N LEU A 88 -15.64 -12.95 6.00
CA LEU A 88 -16.89 -12.23 5.77
C LEU A 88 -17.86 -13.02 4.88
N VAL A 89 -17.37 -13.63 3.81
CA VAL A 89 -18.21 -14.42 2.91
C VAL A 89 -18.66 -15.71 3.57
N GLY A 90 -17.84 -16.35 4.41
CA GLY A 90 -18.22 -17.54 5.17
C GLY A 90 -19.27 -17.27 6.26
N LEU A 91 -19.44 -16.01 6.68
CA LEU A 91 -20.46 -15.55 7.63
C LEU A 91 -21.74 -15.07 6.95
N ALA A 92 -21.74 -14.95 5.61
CA ALA A 92 -22.88 -14.47 4.82
C ALA A 92 -23.89 -15.59 4.54
#